data_AF-A0A7W1AS15-F1
#
_entry.id   AF-A0A7W1AS15-F1
#
_cell.length_a   1.000
_cell.length_b   1.000
_cell.length_c   1.000
_cell.angle_alpha   90.00
_cell.angle_beta   90.00
_cell.angle_gamma   90.00
#
_symmetry.space_group_name_H-M   'P 1'
#
loop_
_entity.id
_entity.type
_entity.pdbx_description
1 polymer ?
#
loop_
_entity_poly.entity_id
_entity_poly.type
_entity_poly.pdbx_seq_one_letter_code
_entity_poly.pdbx_strand_id
1 'polypeptide(L)' 'GARPTPVIDRFWFRSVYFREPSGVLFEIATIGPGFATDEDPLHLGEKLVLPPQFEPARERIEAALTPLESPRKTSAPAQ' A
#
# COMPACT_ATOMS: atom_id res chain seq x y z
N GLY A 1 22.12 -19.39 6.44
CA GLY A 1 21.22 -18.70 5.49
C GLY A 1 20.29 -17.78 6.24
N ALA A 2 19.72 -16.78 5.57
CA ALA A 2 18.70 -15.92 6.17
C ALA A 2 17.43 -16.71 6.54
N ARG A 3 16.70 -16.25 7.56
CA ARG A 3 15.40 -16.82 7.95
C ARG A 3 14.28 -15.86 7.56
N PRO A 4 13.58 -16.09 6.44
CA PRO A 4 12.50 -15.23 6.04
C PRO A 4 11.25 -15.43 6.90
N THR A 5 10.38 -14.42 6.93
CA THR A 5 9.00 -14.56 7.43
C THR A 5 8.23 -15.59 6.59
N PRO A 6 7.10 -16.11 7.10
CA PRO A 6 6.07 -16.67 6.23
C PRO A 6 5.67 -15.67 5.13
N VAL A 7 5.05 -16.18 4.07
CA VAL A 7 4.47 -15.33 3.01
C VAL A 7 3.33 -14.51 3.60
N ILE A 8 3.40 -13.19 3.41
CA ILE A 8 2.39 -12.24 3.86
C ILE A 8 1.61 -11.73 2.65
N ASP A 9 0.29 -11.72 2.76
CA ASP A 9 -0.60 -11.11 1.77
C ASP A 9 -0.72 -9.59 2.06
N ARG A 10 -0.31 -8.77 1.09
CA ARG A 10 -0.35 -7.31 1.17
C ARG A 10 -1.48 -6.73 0.33
N PHE A 11 -2.48 -7.54 -0.01
CA PHE A 11 -3.62 -7.21 -0.86
C PHE A 11 -3.23 -6.97 -2.34
N TRP A 12 -2.28 -6.07 -2.61
CA TRP A 12 -1.81 -5.77 -3.97
C TRP A 12 -0.65 -6.65 -4.46
N PHE A 13 0.05 -7.33 -3.54
CA PHE A 13 1.14 -8.25 -3.81
C PHE A 13 1.36 -9.19 -2.61
N ARG A 14 2.25 -10.17 -2.76
CA ARG A 14 2.69 -11.05 -1.67
C ARG A 14 4.16 -10.80 -1.39
N SER A 15 4.56 -10.80 -0.13
CA SER A 15 5.98 -10.64 0.21
C SER A 15 6.48 -11.51 1.35
N VAL A 16 7.80 -11.67 1.38
CA VAL A 16 8.56 -12.19 2.52
C VAL A 16 9.61 -11.17 2.92
N TYR A 17 9.94 -11.15 4.21
CA TYR A 17 10.96 -10.27 4.77
C TYR A 17 12.06 -11.08 5.41
N PHE A 18 13.30 -10.62 5.31
CA PHE A 18 14.43 -11.18 6.05
C PHE A 18 15.49 -10.12 6.30
N ARG A 19 16.31 -10.31 7.33
CA ARG A 19 17.49 -9.48 7.55
C ARG A 19 18.73 -10.16 6.97
N GLU A 20 19.53 -9.41 6.22
CA GLU A 20 20.88 -9.85 5.83
C GLU A 20 21.86 -9.71 7.03
N PRO A 21 23.07 -10.30 6.98
CA PRO A 21 23.99 -10.34 8.12
C PRO A 21 24.32 -9.01 8.80
N SER A 22 24.35 -7.90 8.07
CA SER A 22 24.61 -6.54 8.59
C SER A 22 23.35 -5.87 9.16
N GLY A 23 22.22 -6.57 9.17
CA GLY A 23 20.96 -6.16 9.78
C GLY A 23 19.99 -5.42 8.86
N VAL A 24 20.33 -5.17 7.59
CA VAL A 24 19.42 -4.51 6.63
C VAL A 24 18.20 -5.40 6.38
N LEU A 25 17.01 -4.81 6.45
CA LEU A 25 15.75 -5.51 6.18
C LEU A 25 15.47 -5.52 4.67
N PHE A 26 15.46 -6.70 4.09
CA PHE A 26 15.06 -6.93 2.71
C PHE A 26 13.62 -7.41 2.63
N GLU A 27 12.95 -6.99 1.57
CA GLU A 27 11.65 -7.49 1.14
C GLU A 27 11.79 -8.08 -0.27
N ILE A 28 11.21 -9.26 -0.45
CA ILE A 28 11.01 -9.83 -1.79
C ILE A 28 9.50 -9.85 -2.02
N ALA A 29 9.05 -9.14 -3.05
CA ALA A 29 7.64 -8.97 -3.39
C ALA A 29 7.34 -9.54 -4.79
N THR A 30 6.12 -10.07 -4.97
CA THR A 30 5.62 -10.46 -6.29
C THR A 30 5.32 -9.22 -7.14
N ILE A 31 5.46 -9.35 -8.47
CA ILE A 31 5.15 -8.26 -9.41
C ILE A 31 3.65 -7.94 -9.44
N GLY A 32 2.81 -8.98 -9.43
CA GLY A 32 1.35 -8.85 -9.46
C GLY A 32 0.68 -9.22 -8.13
N PRO A 33 -0.63 -8.96 -8.01
CA PRO A 33 -1.52 -8.47 -9.06
C PRO A 33 -1.41 -6.96 -9.39
N GLY A 34 -0.98 -6.12 -8.44
CA GLY A 34 -0.80 -4.67 -8.61
C GLY A 34 -2.00 -3.84 -8.15
N PHE A 35 -1.83 -2.51 -8.15
CA PHE A 35 -2.78 -1.53 -7.60
C PHE A 35 -4.06 -1.32 -8.43
N ALA A 36 -4.08 -1.78 -9.68
CA ALA A 36 -5.26 -1.70 -10.53
C ALA A 36 -6.30 -2.81 -10.24
N THR A 37 -6.08 -3.60 -9.19
CA THR A 37 -6.98 -4.72 -8.82
C THR A 37 -8.28 -4.22 -8.20
N ASP A 38 -8.21 -3.09 -7.51
CA ASP A 38 -9.24 -2.52 -6.63
C ASP A 38 -9.59 -1.05 -6.97
N GLU A 39 -8.85 -0.49 -7.94
CA GLU A 39 -9.00 0.87 -8.43
C GLU A 39 -8.90 0.92 -9.95
N ASP A 40 -9.62 1.86 -10.58
CA ASP A 40 -9.44 2.16 -12.00
C ASP A 40 -8.01 2.72 -12.21
N PRO A 41 -7.21 2.16 -13.16
CA PRO A 41 -5.89 2.66 -13.50
C PRO A 41 -5.79 4.18 -13.72
N LEU A 42 -6.85 4.82 -14.24
CA LEU A 42 -6.87 6.26 -14.49
C LEU A 42 -7.07 7.10 -13.22
N HIS A 43 -7.55 6.48 -12.14
CA HIS A 43 -7.94 7.14 -10.89
C HIS A 43 -7.17 6.61 -9.66
N LEU A 44 -6.02 5.95 -9.87
CA LEU A 44 -5.21 5.38 -8.79
C LEU A 44 -4.85 6.42 -7.72
N GLY A 45 -5.01 6.04 -6.44
CA GLY A 45 -4.63 6.88 -5.31
C GLY A 45 -5.49 8.14 -5.13
N GLU A 46 -6.68 8.19 -5.72
CA GLU A 46 -7.65 9.28 -5.49
C GLU A 46 -8.55 9.05 -4.28
N LYS A 47 -8.64 7.80 -3.80
CA LYS A 47 -9.47 7.41 -2.65
C LYS A 47 -8.65 6.62 -1.61
N LEU A 48 -9.17 6.59 -0.38
CA LEU A 48 -8.65 5.70 0.66
C LEU A 48 -9.15 4.28 0.42
N VAL A 49 -8.25 3.41 -0.03
CA VAL A 49 -8.47 1.96 -0.08
C VAL A 49 -8.10 1.33 1.26
N LEU A 50 -8.96 0.44 1.75
CA LEU A 50 -8.65 -0.44 2.87
C LEU A 50 -8.66 -1.90 2.38
N PRO A 51 -7.71 -2.74 2.80
CA PRO A 51 -7.83 -4.18 2.59
C PRO A 51 -9.16 -4.70 3.18
N PRO A 52 -9.79 -5.73 2.58
CA PRO A 52 -11.15 -6.16 2.94
C PRO A 52 -11.37 -6.43 4.43
N GLN A 53 -10.35 -6.92 5.14
CA GLN A 53 -10.43 -7.18 6.58
C GLN A 53 -10.58 -5.92 7.44
N PHE A 54 -10.28 -4.73 6.90
CA PHE A 54 -10.36 -3.45 7.60
C PHE A 54 -11.58 -2.61 7.20
N GLU A 55 -12.28 -2.97 6.13
CA GLU A 55 -13.49 -2.29 5.68
C GLU A 55 -14.57 -2.14 6.78
N PRO A 56 -14.83 -3.14 7.65
CA PRO A 56 -15.80 -2.97 8.74
C PRO A 56 -15.44 -1.84 9.74
N ALA A 57 -14.18 -1.39 9.75
CA ALA A 57 -13.70 -0.33 10.64
C ALA A 57 -13.44 0.99 9.88
N ARG A 58 -13.91 1.14 8.64
CA ARG A 58 -13.63 2.29 7.76
C ARG A 58 -13.87 3.64 8.44
N GLU A 59 -15.06 3.86 8.99
CA GLU A 59 -15.42 5.14 9.60
C GLU A 59 -14.46 5.53 10.72
N ARG A 60 -14.09 4.56 11.56
CA ARG A 60 -13.14 4.76 12.66
C ARG A 60 -11.73 5.06 12.15
N ILE A 61 -11.30 4.40 11.08
CA ILE A 61 -9.99 4.63 10.47
C ILE A 61 -9.96 6.02 9.83
N GLU A 62 -10.95 6.36 9.01
CA GLU A 62 -11.06 7.67 8.34
C GLU A 62 -11.07 8.82 9.35
N ALA A 63 -11.80 8.68 10.46
CA ALA A 63 -11.85 9.70 11.51
C ALA A 63 -10.49 9.94 12.21
N ALA A 64 -9.57 8.98 12.17
CA ALA A 64 -8.25 9.09 12.79
C ALA A 64 -7.18 9.64 11.84
N LEU A 65 -7.47 9.73 10.54
CA LEU A 65 -6.50 10.16 9.53
C LEU A 65 -6.55 11.68 9.34
N THR A 66 -5.37 12.29 9.23
CA THR A 66 -5.26 13.68 8.78
C THR A 66 -5.43 13.73 7.25
N PRO A 67 -6.39 14.50 6.72
CA PRO A 67 -6.57 14.62 5.27
C PRO A 67 -5.31 15.15 4.60
N LEU A 68 -4.95 14.56 3.46
CA LEU A 68 -3.83 15.00 2.62
C LEU A 68 -4.36 15.60 1.32
N GLU A 69 -3.71 16.65 0.86
CA GLU A 69 -3.96 17.20 -0.47
C GLU A 69 -3.17 16.40 -1.51
N SER A 70 -3.83 16.08 -2.63
CA SER A 70 -3.19 15.30 -3.67
C SER A 70 -2.12 16.15 -4.37
N PRO A 71 -0.87 15.65 -4.51
CA PRO A 71 0.19 16.39 -5.18
C PRO A 71 -0.14 16.67 -6.66
N ARG A 72 -0.99 15.84 -7.29
CA ARG A 72 -1.49 16.07 -8.66
C ARG A 72 -2.38 17.32 -8.75
N LYS A 73 -3.07 17.69 -7.66
CA LYS A 73 -3.86 18.93 -7.59
C LYS A 73 -2.96 20.15 -7.37
N THR A 74 -1.91 20.00 -6.56
CA THR A 74 -0.95 21.07 -6.26
C THR A 74 -0.04 21.41 -7.44
N SER A 75 0.23 20.47 -8.36
CA SER A 75 1.10 20.69 -9.53
C SER A 75 0.42 21.29 -10.75
N ALA A 76 -0.89 21.59 -10.70
CA ALA A 76 -1.57 22.27 -11.79
C ALA A 76 -1.11 23.74 -11.83
N PRO A 77 -0.65 24.28 -12.99
CA PRO A 77 -0.29 25.68 -13.07
C PRO A 77 -1.54 26.52 -12.83
N ALA A 78 -1.39 27.63 -12.09
CA ALA A 78 -2.42 28.66 -12.01
C ALA A 78 -2.76 29.10 -13.45
N GLN A 79 -4.04 29.02 -13.81
CA GLN A 79 -4.56 29.55 -15.08
C GLN A 79 -4.33 31.06 -15.17
#